data_AF-A0A498P3Z4-F1
#
_entry.id   AF-A0A498P3Z4-F1
#
_cell.length_a   1.000
_cell.length_b   1.000
_cell.length_c   1.000
_cell.angle_alpha   90.00
_cell.angle_beta   90.00
_cell.angle_gamma   90.00
#
_symmetry.space_group_name_H-M   'P 1'
#
loop_
_entity.id
_entity.type
_entity.pdbx_description
1 polymer ?
#
loop_
_entity_poly.entity_id
_entity_poly.type
_entity_poly.pdbx_seq_one_letter_code
_entity_poly.pdbx_strand_id
1 'polypeptide(L)'
;MTNIGNELGQVLNSVLTTAEGAGLEELCQGVVKRYQNAGEPEPEVIYVDRDCCSQSEHHPLYGTFCSKLSSCIFEWDQEDVKELKAAKRGEWKSSHGGQTPTEAQLMASISPGELAKHCRRRTRKAEEIRAMISGLLESVWELSDTTGLRLVNPDSMHHVWEMQQKHLECIQDPPHVELYTKTGTLQKGGKVLNVLRCGRGSSSLESFHRHQCAFIPGK
;
A
#
# COMPACT_ATOMS: atom_id res chain seq x y z
N MET A 1 0.21 13.42 0.64
CA MET A 1 0.11 12.64 -0.63
C MET A 1 0.50 13.58 -1.76
N THR A 2 1.34 13.14 -2.71
CA THR A 2 1.84 14.01 -3.79
C THR A 2 1.48 13.34 -5.12
N ASN A 3 0.61 13.96 -5.91
CA ASN A 3 0.28 13.48 -7.25
C ASN A 3 1.17 14.20 -8.26
N ILE A 4 1.61 13.52 -9.32
CA ILE A 4 2.31 14.14 -10.44
C ILE A 4 1.60 13.75 -11.72
N GLY A 5 1.07 14.74 -12.45
CA GLY A 5 0.38 14.58 -13.72
C GLY A 5 1.09 15.35 -14.86
N ASN A 6 0.84 14.97 -16.12
CA ASN A 6 1.10 15.86 -17.27
C ASN A 6 -0.18 16.62 -17.65
N GLU A 7 -0.13 17.49 -18.65
CA GLU A 7 -1.27 18.26 -19.17
C GLU A 7 -2.47 17.40 -19.64
N LEU A 8 -2.25 16.11 -19.88
CA LEU A 8 -3.27 15.13 -20.26
C LEU A 8 -3.70 14.20 -19.10
N GLY A 9 -3.17 14.39 -17.90
CA GLY A 9 -3.45 13.58 -16.71
C GLY A 9 -2.89 12.16 -16.76
N GLN A 10 -1.86 11.92 -17.58
CA GLN A 10 -1.28 10.61 -17.89
C GLN A 10 -0.12 10.18 -16.97
N VAL A 11 0.17 10.90 -15.88
CA VAL A 11 1.22 10.50 -14.94
C VAL A 11 0.59 10.06 -13.61
N LEU A 12 0.99 8.85 -13.20
CA LEU A 12 0.46 8.05 -12.10
C LEU A 12 0.71 8.65 -10.72
N ASN A 13 -0.25 8.44 -9.82
CA ASN A 13 -0.18 8.73 -8.38
C ASN A 13 1.07 8.20 -7.70
N SER A 14 1.69 9.03 -6.87
CA SER A 14 2.62 8.56 -5.84
C SER A 14 1.90 8.40 -4.50
N VAL A 15 1.97 7.17 -3.97
CA VAL A 15 1.51 6.82 -2.63
C VAL A 15 2.46 7.41 -1.59
N LEU A 16 1.98 8.46 -0.90
CA LEU A 16 2.35 8.97 0.44
C LEU A 16 3.84 9.18 0.80
N THR A 17 4.33 10.44 0.79
CA THR A 17 4.77 11.14 2.02
C THR A 17 5.05 12.64 1.79
N THR A 18 4.47 13.44 2.69
CA THR A 18 4.90 14.70 3.33
C THR A 18 5.94 15.61 2.65
N ALA A 19 5.44 16.77 2.20
CA ALA A 19 6.15 17.98 1.77
C ALA A 19 7.07 17.84 0.55
N GLU A 20 7.19 18.92 -0.23
CA GLU A 20 8.28 19.11 -1.20
C GLU A 20 9.62 19.12 -0.44
N GLY A 21 10.15 17.93 -0.16
CA GLY A 21 11.51 17.70 0.29
C GLY A 21 12.44 17.42 -0.88
N ALA A 22 13.73 17.32 -0.59
CA ALA A 22 14.76 16.84 -1.53
C ALA A 22 14.30 15.50 -2.16
N GLY A 23 14.18 15.45 -3.50
CA GLY A 23 13.67 14.29 -4.23
C GLY A 23 12.73 14.61 -5.40
N LEU A 24 12.14 15.82 -5.44
CA LEU A 24 11.21 16.21 -6.51
C LEU A 24 11.93 16.35 -7.86
N GLU A 25 13.15 16.88 -7.86
CA GLU A 25 13.95 17.03 -9.07
C GLU A 25 14.27 15.66 -9.69
N GLU A 26 14.70 14.70 -8.89
CA GLU A 26 15.00 13.34 -9.33
C GLU A 26 13.73 12.62 -9.85
N LEU A 27 12.57 12.87 -9.23
CA LEU A 27 11.29 12.34 -9.67
C LEU A 27 10.86 12.91 -11.03
N CYS A 28 10.97 14.23 -11.21
CA CYS A 28 10.71 14.92 -12.47
C CYS A 28 11.67 14.48 -13.59
N GLN A 29 12.97 14.40 -13.31
CA GLN A 29 13.97 13.86 -14.25
C GLN A 29 13.65 12.41 -14.63
N GLY A 30 13.16 11.62 -13.68
CA GLY A 30 12.66 10.27 -13.92
C GLY A 30 11.42 10.23 -14.83
N VAL A 31 10.50 11.21 -14.75
CA VAL A 31 9.37 11.36 -15.70
C VAL A 31 9.88 11.67 -17.10
N VAL A 32 10.71 12.71 -17.26
CA VAL A 32 11.20 13.15 -18.56
C VAL A 32 11.98 12.03 -19.28
N LYS A 33 12.87 11.34 -18.57
CA LYS A 33 13.63 10.21 -19.11
C LYS A 33 12.74 9.06 -19.62
N ARG A 34 11.53 8.90 -19.07
CA ARG A 34 10.56 7.88 -19.53
C ARG A 34 10.00 8.21 -20.91
N TYR A 35 9.61 9.46 -21.15
CA TYR A 35 9.10 9.90 -22.46
C TYR A 35 10.17 9.76 -23.54
N GLN A 36 11.40 10.19 -23.23
CA GLN A 36 12.55 10.04 -24.12
C GLN A 36 12.81 8.57 -24.51
N ASN A 37 12.83 7.66 -23.53
CA ASN A 37 13.04 6.23 -23.79
C ASN A 37 11.92 5.60 -24.62
N ALA A 38 10.69 6.12 -24.53
CA ALA A 38 9.54 5.66 -25.28
C ALA A 38 9.46 6.24 -26.71
N GLY A 39 10.31 7.21 -27.06
CA GLY A 39 10.21 7.94 -28.33
C GLY A 39 8.97 8.84 -28.41
N GLU A 40 8.35 9.14 -27.27
CA GLU A 40 7.17 10.00 -27.16
C GLU A 40 7.59 11.44 -26.84
N PRO A 41 6.84 12.45 -27.30
CA PRO A 41 7.12 13.84 -26.98
C PRO A 41 7.03 14.09 -25.47
N GLU A 42 8.02 14.80 -24.92
CA GLU A 42 8.05 15.15 -23.50
C GLU A 42 6.82 15.98 -23.09
N PRO A 43 6.32 15.83 -21.85
CA PRO A 43 5.20 16.61 -21.37
C PRO A 43 5.57 18.09 -21.28
N GLU A 44 4.68 18.97 -21.76
CA GLU A 44 4.90 20.42 -21.72
C GLU A 44 4.75 20.98 -20.31
N VAL A 45 3.86 20.38 -19.51
CA VAL A 45 3.60 20.82 -18.13
C VAL A 45 3.47 19.62 -17.22
N ILE A 46 4.34 19.54 -16.21
CA ILE A 46 4.22 18.60 -15.10
C ILE A 46 3.62 19.35 -13.93
N TYR A 47 2.43 18.95 -13.47
CA TYR A 47 1.82 19.52 -12.27
C TYR A 47 2.00 18.58 -11.09
N VAL A 48 2.21 19.19 -9.92
CA VAL A 48 2.26 18.50 -8.64
C VAL A 48 1.03 18.91 -7.84
N ASP A 49 0.11 17.98 -7.60
CA ASP A 49 -1.02 18.24 -6.70
C ASP A 49 -0.53 18.08 -5.26
N ARG A 50 -0.49 19.22 -4.55
CA ARG A 50 -0.03 19.33 -3.17
C ARG A 50 -1.26 19.56 -2.28
N ASP A 51 -1.24 18.94 -1.12
CA ASP A 51 -2.15 19.25 0.00
C ASP A 51 -3.59 18.70 -0.05
N CYS A 52 -3.88 17.69 -0.87
CA CYS A 52 -5.20 17.03 -0.81
C CYS A 52 -5.55 16.40 0.57
N CYS A 53 -4.57 16.30 1.47
CA CYS A 53 -4.67 15.65 2.78
C CYS A 53 -3.87 16.36 3.91
N SER A 54 -3.44 17.61 3.75
CA SER A 54 -2.51 18.29 4.69
C SER A 54 -3.03 18.38 6.15
N GLN A 55 -4.34 18.46 6.36
CA GLN A 55 -4.94 18.43 7.70
C GLN A 55 -4.95 17.03 8.35
N SER A 56 -4.90 15.97 7.52
CA SER A 56 -5.07 14.60 7.98
C SER A 56 -3.78 13.99 8.56
N GLU A 57 -2.59 14.42 8.10
CA GLU A 57 -1.31 13.79 8.49
C GLU A 57 -0.97 13.95 9.99
N HIS A 58 -1.51 14.99 10.64
CA HIS A 58 -1.38 15.22 12.08
C HIS A 58 -2.55 14.65 12.91
N HIS A 59 -3.57 14.10 12.25
CA HIS A 59 -4.75 13.57 12.94
C HIS A 59 -4.42 12.20 13.57
N PRO A 60 -4.79 11.95 14.85
CA PRO A 60 -4.54 10.67 15.52
C PRO A 60 -5.06 9.40 14.81
N LEU A 61 -6.04 9.54 13.91
CA LEU A 61 -6.68 8.44 13.19
C LEU A 61 -6.05 8.21 11.80
N TYR A 62 -5.11 9.05 11.38
CA TYR A 62 -4.49 8.98 10.07
C TYR A 62 -3.79 7.64 9.80
N GLY A 63 -3.01 7.16 10.78
CA GLY A 63 -2.38 5.85 10.69
C GLY A 63 -3.39 4.71 10.57
N THR A 64 -4.51 4.80 11.29
CA THR A 64 -5.61 3.83 11.19
C THR A 64 -6.29 3.88 9.83
N PHE A 65 -6.54 5.08 9.29
CA PHE A 65 -7.08 5.26 7.95
C PHE A 65 -6.15 4.68 6.88
N CYS A 66 -4.85 4.99 6.94
CA CYS A 66 -3.87 4.43 6.01
C CYS A 66 -3.78 2.90 6.10
N SER A 67 -3.85 2.34 7.31
CA SER A 67 -3.89 0.89 7.53
C SER A 67 -5.15 0.26 6.89
N LYS A 68 -6.33 0.86 7.11
CA LYS A 68 -7.58 0.42 6.48
C LYS A 68 -7.52 0.55 4.96
N LEU A 69 -7.04 1.65 4.42
CA LEU A 69 -6.88 1.87 2.98
C LEU A 69 -5.94 0.82 2.36
N SER A 70 -4.81 0.54 3.01
CA SER A 70 -3.92 -0.55 2.60
C SER A 70 -4.64 -1.91 2.64
N SER A 71 -5.52 -2.14 3.61
CA SER A 71 -6.29 -3.37 3.71
C SER A 71 -7.41 -3.48 2.67
N CYS A 72 -7.84 -2.38 2.05
CA CYS A 72 -8.73 -2.38 0.88
C CYS A 72 -7.97 -2.79 -0.39
N ILE A 73 -6.71 -2.36 -0.53
CA ILE A 73 -5.90 -2.64 -1.73
C ILE A 73 -5.30 -4.05 -1.69
N PHE A 74 -4.75 -4.45 -0.54
CA PHE A 74 -3.97 -5.68 -0.42
C PHE A 74 -4.67 -6.73 0.45
N GLU A 75 -4.61 -7.98 -0.02
CA GLU A 75 -4.97 -9.16 0.77
C GLU A 75 -3.74 -10.03 1.00
N TRP A 76 -3.70 -10.68 2.16
CA TRP A 76 -2.63 -11.64 2.48
C TRP A 76 -2.91 -12.99 1.81
N ASP A 77 -1.85 -13.66 1.39
CA ASP A 77 -1.90 -15.04 0.94
C ASP A 77 -2.39 -15.94 2.06
N GLN A 78 -3.48 -16.67 1.80
CA GLN A 78 -4.18 -17.42 2.84
C GLN A 78 -3.39 -18.63 3.32
N GLU A 79 -2.58 -19.25 2.46
CA GLU A 79 -1.74 -20.38 2.86
C GLU A 79 -0.56 -19.89 3.71
N ASP A 80 0.08 -18.77 3.34
CA ASP A 80 1.13 -18.20 4.18
C ASP A 80 0.60 -17.77 5.56
N VAL A 81 -0.59 -17.16 5.61
CA VAL A 81 -1.25 -16.78 6.88
C VAL A 81 -1.58 -18.01 7.73
N LYS A 82 -2.06 -19.09 7.10
CA LYS A 82 -2.37 -20.35 7.78
C LYS A 82 -1.13 -21.00 8.39
N GLU A 83 0.00 -20.99 7.68
CA GLU A 83 1.28 -21.47 8.21
C GLU A 83 1.78 -20.59 9.36
N LEU A 84 1.70 -19.26 9.24
CA LEU A 84 2.03 -18.34 10.33
C LEU A 84 1.15 -18.57 11.56
N LYS A 85 -0.16 -18.75 11.39
CA LYS A 85 -1.09 -19.11 12.48
C LYS A 85 -0.71 -20.43 13.13
N ALA A 86 -0.31 -21.43 12.35
CA ALA A 86 0.15 -22.71 12.89
C ALA A 86 1.42 -22.56 13.75
N ALA A 87 2.40 -21.77 13.28
CA ALA A 87 3.60 -21.45 14.04
C ALA A 87 3.27 -20.72 15.36
N LYS A 88 2.36 -19.74 15.32
CA LYS A 88 1.93 -19.00 16.52
C LYS A 88 1.19 -19.87 17.51
N ARG A 89 0.37 -20.82 17.06
CA ARG A 89 -0.24 -21.83 17.94
C ARG A 89 0.80 -22.71 18.63
N GLY A 90 1.86 -23.10 17.92
CA GLY A 90 2.97 -23.85 18.51
C GLY A 90 3.71 -23.06 19.58
N GLU A 91 4.05 -21.80 19.29
CA GLU A 91 4.67 -20.87 20.25
C GLU A 91 3.77 -20.66 21.48
N TRP A 92 2.47 -20.48 21.27
CA TRP A 92 1.50 -20.30 22.36
C TRP A 92 1.47 -21.49 23.31
N LYS A 93 1.43 -22.72 22.79
CA LYS A 93 1.42 -23.95 23.60
C LYS A 93 2.65 -24.03 24.51
N SER A 94 3.81 -23.63 24.01
CA SER A 94 5.05 -23.59 24.79
C SER A 94 5.02 -22.54 25.89
N SER A 95 4.39 -21.38 25.66
CA SER A 95 4.35 -20.27 26.62
C SER A 95 3.18 -20.34 27.63
N HIS A 96 2.09 -21.04 27.31
CA HIS A 96 0.86 -21.06 28.11
C HIS A 96 0.45 -22.48 28.56
N GLY A 97 1.44 -23.33 28.84
CA GLY A 97 1.20 -24.65 29.45
C GLY A 97 0.27 -25.56 28.64
N GLY A 98 0.33 -25.50 27.31
CA GLY A 98 -0.49 -26.34 26.42
C GLY A 98 -1.92 -25.86 26.17
N GLN A 99 -2.33 -24.70 26.70
CA GLN A 99 -3.63 -24.11 26.37
C GLN A 99 -3.72 -23.77 24.87
N THR A 100 -4.92 -23.92 24.29
CA THR A 100 -5.19 -23.57 22.90
C THR A 100 -5.76 -22.14 22.84
N PRO A 101 -5.15 -21.22 22.08
CA PRO A 101 -5.68 -19.86 21.96
C PRO A 101 -6.97 -19.85 21.16
N THR A 102 -7.87 -18.93 21.49
CA THR A 102 -8.99 -18.58 20.60
C THR A 102 -8.47 -17.90 19.33
N GLU A 103 -9.27 -17.89 18.25
CA GLU A 103 -8.86 -17.25 16.98
C GLU A 103 -8.56 -15.75 17.17
N ALA A 104 -9.33 -15.05 18.00
CA ALA A 104 -9.10 -13.65 18.31
C ALA A 104 -7.77 -13.41 19.05
N GLN A 105 -7.46 -14.23 20.05
CA GLN A 105 -6.18 -14.16 20.78
C GLN A 105 -5.00 -14.49 19.86
N LEU A 106 -5.16 -15.49 19.00
CA LEU A 106 -4.15 -15.87 18.03
C LEU A 106 -3.87 -14.73 17.04
N MET A 107 -4.90 -14.13 16.47
CA MET A 107 -4.77 -13.00 15.55
C MET A 107 -4.14 -11.78 16.22
N ALA A 108 -4.54 -11.46 17.46
CA ALA A 108 -3.95 -10.37 18.22
C ALA A 108 -2.46 -10.59 18.55
N SER A 109 -2.01 -11.85 18.60
CA SER A 109 -0.59 -12.18 18.83
C SER A 109 0.30 -12.04 17.60
N ILE A 110 -0.28 -11.91 16.40
CA ILE A 110 0.45 -11.77 15.14
C ILE A 110 0.68 -10.29 14.90
N SER A 111 1.95 -9.88 14.90
CA SER A 111 2.31 -8.50 14.58
C SER A 111 2.22 -8.22 13.07
N PRO A 112 1.97 -6.95 12.67
CA PRO A 112 2.07 -6.54 11.26
C PRO A 112 3.45 -6.86 10.65
N GLY A 113 4.51 -6.78 11.45
CA GLY A 113 5.87 -7.13 11.04
C GLY A 113 6.03 -8.62 10.73
N GLU A 114 5.42 -9.51 11.52
CA GLU A 114 5.41 -10.96 11.24
C GLU A 114 4.65 -11.26 9.94
N LEU A 115 3.49 -10.64 9.72
CA LEU A 115 2.77 -10.77 8.45
C LEU A 115 3.63 -10.31 7.27
N ALA A 116 4.22 -9.12 7.35
CA ALA A 116 5.05 -8.58 6.28
C ALA A 116 6.30 -9.43 6.00
N LYS A 117 6.84 -10.10 7.02
CA LYS A 117 8.06 -10.91 6.92
C LYS A 117 7.79 -12.32 6.39
N HIS A 118 6.64 -12.91 6.71
CA HIS A 118 6.35 -14.32 6.50
C HIS A 118 5.23 -14.59 5.50
N CYS A 119 4.41 -13.60 5.19
CA CYS A 119 3.27 -13.74 4.30
C CYS A 119 3.41 -12.86 3.06
N ARG A 120 3.10 -13.43 1.91
CA ARG A 120 2.90 -12.68 0.68
C ARG A 120 1.59 -11.90 0.81
N ARG A 121 1.54 -10.71 0.22
CA ARG A 121 0.29 -10.01 -0.07
C ARG A 121 0.17 -9.82 -1.57
N ARG A 122 -1.06 -9.83 -2.05
CA ARG A 122 -1.41 -9.49 -3.42
C ARG A 122 -2.40 -8.35 -3.46
N THR A 123 -2.41 -7.61 -4.55
CA THR A 123 -3.46 -6.64 -4.82
C THR A 123 -4.75 -7.39 -5.11
N ARG A 124 -5.86 -6.89 -4.59
CA ARG A 124 -7.19 -7.36 -4.99
C ARG A 124 -7.51 -6.98 -6.43
N LYS A 125 -8.67 -7.44 -6.90
CA LYS A 125 -9.20 -7.00 -8.19
C LYS A 125 -9.66 -5.55 -8.13
N ALA A 126 -9.54 -4.81 -9.24
CA ALA A 126 -9.84 -3.39 -9.28
C ALA A 126 -11.27 -3.06 -8.82
N GLU A 127 -12.25 -3.89 -9.17
CA GLU A 127 -13.65 -3.74 -8.73
C GLU A 127 -13.83 -3.93 -7.22
N GLU A 128 -13.08 -4.86 -6.62
CA GLU A 128 -13.12 -5.12 -5.19
C GLU A 128 -12.43 -3.99 -4.41
N ILE A 129 -11.27 -3.53 -4.91
CA ILE A 129 -10.59 -2.36 -4.36
C ILE A 129 -11.53 -1.14 -4.41
N ARG A 130 -12.23 -0.93 -5.54
CA ARG A 130 -13.18 0.18 -5.71
C ARG A 130 -14.27 0.13 -4.65
N ALA A 131 -14.94 -1.01 -4.51
CA ALA A 131 -16.02 -1.17 -3.54
C ALA A 131 -15.53 -0.97 -2.10
N MET A 132 -14.38 -1.55 -1.74
CA MET A 132 -13.83 -1.45 -0.39
C MET A 132 -13.34 -0.04 -0.06
N ILE A 133 -12.71 0.66 -1.01
CA ILE A 133 -12.29 2.05 -0.80
C ILE A 133 -13.53 2.92 -0.68
N SER A 134 -14.51 2.86 -1.60
CA SER A 134 -15.75 3.64 -1.49
C SER A 134 -16.45 3.46 -0.13
N GLY A 135 -16.57 2.22 0.37
CA GLY A 135 -17.16 1.99 1.70
C GLY A 135 -16.31 2.50 2.86
N LEU A 136 -14.97 2.40 2.79
CA LEU A 136 -14.07 3.00 3.77
C LEU A 136 -14.24 4.53 3.80
N LEU A 137 -14.25 5.11 2.62
CA LEU A 137 -14.43 6.52 2.35
C LEU A 137 -15.75 7.01 2.98
N GLU A 138 -16.90 6.41 2.63
CA GLU A 138 -18.19 6.71 3.29
C GLU A 138 -18.13 6.69 4.82
N SER A 139 -17.36 5.76 5.41
CA SER A 139 -17.22 5.65 6.87
C SER A 139 -16.37 6.76 7.53
N VAL A 140 -15.59 7.52 6.76
CA VAL A 140 -14.66 8.52 7.30
C VAL A 140 -15.00 9.98 6.95
N TRP A 141 -16.04 10.25 6.15
CA TRP A 141 -16.36 11.62 5.67
C TRP A 141 -16.70 12.58 6.80
N GLU A 142 -17.46 12.07 7.77
CA GLU A 142 -17.91 12.83 8.92
C GLU A 142 -17.10 12.51 10.19
N LEU A 143 -16.04 11.71 10.08
CA LEU A 143 -15.18 11.42 11.23
C LEU A 143 -14.38 12.67 11.60
N SER A 144 -14.58 13.10 12.85
CA SER A 144 -13.84 14.18 13.48
C SER A 144 -13.31 13.70 14.83
N ASP A 145 -12.19 14.27 15.27
CA ASP A 145 -11.71 14.05 16.63
C ASP A 145 -12.53 14.85 17.67
N THR A 146 -12.13 14.75 18.95
CA THR A 146 -12.81 15.47 20.04
C THR A 146 -12.68 17.00 19.96
N THR A 147 -11.81 17.51 19.09
CA THR A 147 -11.64 18.96 18.83
C THR A 147 -12.45 19.42 17.62
N GLY A 148 -13.12 18.50 16.92
CA GLY A 148 -13.86 18.78 15.69
C GLY A 148 -12.97 18.83 14.44
N LEU A 149 -11.69 18.46 14.55
CA LEU A 149 -10.82 18.33 13.39
C LEU A 149 -11.25 17.10 12.59
N ARG A 150 -11.66 17.32 11.34
CA ARG A 150 -12.03 16.23 10.42
C ARG A 150 -10.81 15.43 10.01
N LEU A 151 -10.99 14.11 9.89
CA LEU A 151 -9.93 13.22 9.39
C LEU A 151 -9.62 13.48 7.93
N VAL A 152 -10.64 13.76 7.12
CA VAL A 152 -10.50 14.11 5.70
C VAL A 152 -11.40 15.30 5.37
N ASN A 153 -10.96 16.14 4.44
CA ASN A 153 -11.84 17.14 3.85
C ASN A 153 -12.74 16.44 2.81
N PRO A 154 -14.09 16.44 2.95
CA PRO A 154 -14.96 15.66 2.07
C PRO A 154 -14.88 16.07 0.60
N ASP A 155 -14.88 17.37 0.29
CA ASP A 155 -14.85 17.87 -1.09
C ASP A 155 -13.54 17.49 -1.78
N SER A 156 -12.42 17.70 -1.08
CA SER A 156 -11.10 17.34 -1.58
C SER A 156 -10.96 15.83 -1.77
N MET A 157 -11.43 15.03 -0.82
CA MET A 157 -11.33 13.58 -0.89
C MET A 157 -12.26 12.98 -1.96
N HIS A 158 -13.44 13.57 -2.17
CA HIS A 158 -14.33 13.16 -3.26
C HIS A 158 -13.67 13.39 -4.61
N HIS A 159 -13.09 14.57 -4.82
CA HIS A 159 -12.37 14.88 -6.05
C HIS A 159 -11.16 13.94 -6.26
N VAL A 160 -10.35 13.72 -5.22
CA VAL A 160 -9.24 12.77 -5.28
C VAL A 160 -9.75 11.39 -5.66
N TRP A 161 -10.79 10.88 -5.00
CA TRP A 161 -11.31 9.55 -5.28
C TRP A 161 -11.86 9.43 -6.70
N GLU A 162 -12.61 10.43 -7.17
CA GLU A 162 -13.11 10.52 -8.54
C GLU A 162 -11.98 10.39 -9.57
N MET A 163 -10.87 11.09 -9.33
CA MET A 163 -9.72 11.08 -10.22
C MET A 163 -8.89 9.79 -10.09
N GLN A 164 -8.73 9.22 -8.90
CA GLN A 164 -7.84 8.08 -8.67
C GLN A 164 -8.46 6.72 -8.93
N GLN A 165 -9.78 6.58 -8.80
CA GLN A 165 -10.43 5.29 -8.97
C GLN A 165 -10.31 4.72 -10.40
N LYS A 166 -9.92 5.53 -11.40
CA LYS A 166 -9.64 5.06 -12.78
C LYS A 166 -8.32 4.29 -12.88
N HIS A 167 -7.42 4.43 -11.90
CA HIS A 167 -6.09 3.81 -11.90
C HIS A 167 -6.02 2.52 -11.05
N LEU A 168 -7.16 2.00 -10.58
CA LEU A 168 -7.18 0.79 -9.76
C LEU A 168 -6.63 -0.43 -10.50
N GLU A 169 -6.78 -0.48 -11.82
CA GLU A 169 -6.18 -1.53 -12.67
C GLU A 169 -4.66 -1.38 -12.76
N CYS A 170 -4.16 -0.14 -12.79
CA CYS A 170 -2.72 0.15 -12.90
C CYS A 170 -1.91 -0.30 -11.68
N ILE A 171 -2.54 -0.39 -10.51
CA ILE A 171 -1.88 -0.77 -9.26
C ILE A 171 -1.95 -2.27 -8.98
N GLN A 172 -2.63 -3.05 -9.83
CA GLN A 172 -2.72 -4.49 -9.65
C GLN A 172 -1.38 -5.16 -9.89
N ASP A 173 -1.17 -6.26 -9.20
CA ASP A 173 -0.04 -7.11 -9.38
C ASP A 173 -0.02 -7.64 -10.82
N PRO A 174 1.11 -7.52 -11.50
CA PRO A 174 1.33 -8.17 -12.77
C PRO A 174 0.98 -9.66 -12.75
N PRO A 175 0.31 -10.19 -13.79
CA PRO A 175 0.34 -11.62 -14.02
C PRO A 175 1.79 -12.08 -14.24
N HIS A 176 2.14 -13.21 -13.62
CA HIS A 176 3.42 -13.92 -13.82
C HIS A 176 4.71 -13.21 -13.34
N VAL A 177 4.62 -12.10 -12.60
CA VAL A 177 5.81 -11.51 -11.99
C VAL A 177 5.96 -12.03 -10.56
N GLU A 178 7.14 -12.55 -10.23
CA GLU A 178 7.45 -12.99 -8.88
C GLU A 178 7.80 -11.79 -7.99
N LEU A 179 6.83 -11.37 -7.17
CA LEU A 179 6.95 -10.18 -6.31
C LEU A 179 7.59 -10.45 -4.96
N TYR A 180 7.95 -11.71 -4.67
CA TYR A 180 8.50 -12.11 -3.39
C TYR A 180 9.67 -13.02 -3.58
N THR A 181 10.80 -12.64 -2.98
CA THR A 181 11.99 -13.48 -2.95
C THR A 181 12.13 -14.08 -1.56
N LYS A 182 12.29 -15.40 -1.48
CA LYS A 182 12.67 -16.07 -0.23
C LYS A 182 14.13 -15.75 0.09
N THR A 183 14.37 -15.05 1.20
CA THR A 183 15.72 -14.68 1.66
C THR A 183 16.24 -15.62 2.75
N GLY A 184 15.38 -16.47 3.31
CA GLY A 184 15.76 -17.45 4.31
C GLY A 184 14.57 -18.16 4.92
N THR A 185 14.80 -18.77 6.08
CA THR A 185 13.77 -19.43 6.89
C THR A 185 13.96 -19.12 8.37
N LEU A 186 12.88 -19.14 9.13
CA LEU A 186 12.87 -18.95 10.57
C LEU A 186 12.12 -20.10 11.26
N GLN A 187 12.73 -20.69 12.28
CA GLN A 187 12.04 -21.63 13.17
C GLN A 187 11.19 -20.86 14.19
N LYS A 188 9.90 -21.18 14.25
CA LYS A 188 8.96 -20.56 15.19
C LYS A 188 7.87 -21.56 15.57
N GLY A 189 7.68 -21.80 16.87
CA GLY A 189 6.65 -22.72 17.37
C GLY A 189 6.68 -24.12 16.76
N GLY A 190 7.86 -24.67 16.51
CA GLY A 190 8.03 -25.99 15.87
C GLY A 190 7.69 -26.02 14.38
N LYS A 191 7.51 -24.86 13.73
CA LYS A 191 7.31 -24.71 12.30
C LYS A 191 8.48 -23.95 11.66
N VAL A 192 8.73 -24.21 10.39
CA VAL A 192 9.70 -23.48 9.58
C VAL A 192 8.94 -22.51 8.68
N LEU A 193 9.10 -21.22 8.92
CA LEU A 193 8.49 -20.16 8.13
C LEU A 193 9.49 -19.61 7.12
N ASN A 194 9.03 -19.29 5.91
CA ASN A 194 9.86 -18.55 4.96
C ASN A 194 10.06 -17.11 5.45
N VAL A 195 11.26 -16.57 5.26
CA VAL A 195 11.52 -15.14 5.37
C VAL A 195 11.49 -14.59 3.95
N LEU A 196 10.58 -13.65 3.71
CA LEU A 196 10.30 -13.11 2.39
C LEU A 196 10.73 -11.65 2.31
N ARG A 197 11.24 -11.26 1.15
CA ARG A 197 11.45 -9.88 0.77
C ARG A 197 10.49 -9.53 -0.35
N CYS A 198 9.67 -8.50 -0.14
CA CYS A 198 8.78 -7.96 -1.15
C CYS A 198 9.58 -7.14 -2.17
N GLY A 199 9.43 -7.47 -3.46
CA GLY A 199 9.99 -6.75 -4.60
C GLY A 199 9.29 -5.42 -4.90
N ARG A 200 8.09 -5.20 -4.36
CA ARG A 200 7.41 -3.88 -4.32
C ARG A 200 8.07 -2.90 -3.34
N GLY A 201 9.10 -3.38 -2.64
CA GLY A 201 9.87 -2.79 -1.54
C GLY A 201 9.08 -2.11 -0.43
N SER A 202 9.84 -1.49 0.48
CA SER A 202 9.43 -1.31 1.88
C SER A 202 9.14 0.14 2.28
N SER A 203 9.29 1.10 1.38
CA SER A 203 8.97 2.51 1.63
C SER A 203 8.28 3.12 0.41
N SER A 204 7.45 4.13 0.66
CA SER A 204 6.88 5.02 -0.34
C SER A 204 7.94 5.66 -1.25
N LEU A 205 9.20 5.73 -0.79
CA LEU A 205 10.31 6.35 -1.51
C LEU A 205 11.12 5.44 -2.44
N GLU A 206 11.12 4.11 -2.28
CA GLU A 206 12.12 3.30 -3.00
C GLU A 206 11.59 2.21 -3.93
N SER A 207 10.33 1.80 -3.88
CA SER A 207 9.99 0.56 -4.60
C SER A 207 8.60 0.41 -5.18
N PHE A 208 7.73 1.40 -5.02
CA PHE A 208 6.58 1.51 -5.92
C PHE A 208 7.03 1.98 -7.31
N HIS A 209 8.00 2.89 -7.36
CA HIS A 209 8.56 3.46 -8.60
C HIS A 209 9.32 2.45 -9.47
N ARG A 210 10.16 1.60 -8.85
CA ARG A 210 10.99 0.62 -9.58
C ARG A 210 10.14 -0.50 -10.22
N HIS A 211 8.95 -0.77 -9.68
CA HIS A 211 8.03 -1.79 -10.20
C HIS A 211 7.15 -1.28 -11.35
N GLN A 212 6.76 0.00 -11.33
CA GLN A 212 6.07 0.64 -12.45
C GLN A 212 6.97 0.84 -13.68
N CYS A 213 8.30 0.85 -13.52
CA CYS A 213 9.26 0.91 -14.63
C CYS A 213 9.15 -0.27 -15.61
N ALA A 214 8.57 -1.40 -15.21
CA ALA A 214 8.55 -2.64 -16.00
C ALA A 214 7.19 -2.96 -16.63
N PHE A 215 6.14 -2.16 -16.37
CA PHE A 215 4.75 -2.56 -16.64
C PHE A 215 4.01 -1.78 -17.73
N ILE A 216 4.66 -0.81 -18.37
CA ILE A 216 4.19 -0.31 -19.67
C ILE A 216 4.90 -1.14 -20.73
N PRO A 217 4.20 -1.98 -21.50
CA PRO A 217 4.78 -2.51 -22.73
C PRO A 217 5.02 -1.31 -23.65
N GLY A 218 6.27 -0.85 -23.71
CA GLY A 218 6.74 -0.10 -24.87
C GLY A 218 6.54 -0.97 -26.10
N LYS A 219 6.16 -0.37 -27.22
CA LYS A 219 6.33 -1.04 -28.50
C LYS A 219 7.82 -1.33 -28.74
#